data_AF-A0A950B660-F1
#
_entry.id   AF-A0A950B660-F1
#
_cell.length_a   1.000
_cell.length_b   1.000
_cell.length_c   1.000
_cell.angle_alpha   90.00
_cell.angle_beta   90.00
_cell.angle_gamma   90.00
#
_symmetry.space_group_name_H-M   'P 1'
#
loop_
_entity.id
_entity.type
_entity.pdbx_description
1 polymer ?
#
loop_
_entity_poly.entity_id
_entity_poly.type
_entity_poly.pdbx_seq_one_letter_code
_entity_poly.pdbx_strand_id
1 'polypeptide(L)' 'PIFFGWLSNLIAVYPTQKSRPADVHIQTDGTRPRVRLHRTDDESDALVIDQHEGISVARAQQLAEQSMHGI' A
#
# COMPACT_ATOMS: atom_id res chain seq x y z
N PRO A 1 -11.22 14.47 -8.06
CA PRO A 1 -10.89 15.20 -6.80
C PRO A 1 -9.91 14.37 -5.96
N ILE A 2 -9.15 15.03 -5.08
CA ILE A 2 -8.19 14.38 -4.16
C ILE A 2 -8.67 14.63 -2.73
N PHE A 3 -8.74 13.57 -1.94
CA PHE A 3 -9.12 13.63 -0.53
C PHE A 3 -8.03 13.01 0.34
N PHE A 4 -7.79 13.58 1.51
CA PHE A 4 -6.92 12.96 2.51
C PHE A 4 -7.62 11.80 3.23
N GLY A 5 -6.87 10.76 3.57
CA GLY A 5 -7.36 9.62 4.35
C GLY A 5 -6.22 8.81 5.00
N TRP A 6 -6.59 7.71 5.63
CA TRP A 6 -5.67 6.78 6.29
C TRP A 6 -5.94 5.35 5.83
N LEU A 7 -4.90 4.63 5.43
CA LEU A 7 -4.94 3.18 5.28
C LEU A 7 -4.77 2.55 6.67
N SER A 8 -5.89 2.17 7.28
CA SER A 8 -5.96 1.56 8.62
C SER A 8 -6.23 0.06 8.53
N ASN A 9 -5.51 -0.63 7.64
CA ASN A 9 -5.67 -2.07 7.43
C ASN A 9 -4.41 -2.82 7.87
N LEU A 10 -4.59 -3.96 8.53
CA LEU A 10 -3.50 -4.88 8.83
C LEU A 10 -3.27 -5.78 7.63
N ILE A 11 -2.17 -5.54 6.92
CA ILE A 11 -1.75 -6.35 5.77
C ILE A 11 -0.59 -7.21 6.25
N ALA A 12 -0.83 -8.51 6.42
CA ALA A 12 0.07 -9.40 7.15
C ALA A 12 1.50 -9.44 6.56
N VAL A 13 1.61 -9.41 5.23
CA VAL A 13 2.90 -9.38 4.50
C VAL A 13 3.54 -7.99 4.41
N TYR A 14 2.86 -6.97 4.92
CA TYR A 14 3.37 -5.60 5.10
C TYR A 14 3.07 -5.12 6.53
N PRO A 15 3.64 -5.80 7.56
CA PRO A 15 3.27 -5.57 8.93
C PRO A 15 3.58 -4.13 9.32
N THR A 16 2.61 -3.49 9.96
CA THR A 16 2.75 -2.15 10.54
C THR A 16 1.94 -2.08 11.83
N GLN A 17 2.38 -1.23 12.75
CA GLN A 17 1.67 -0.92 13.99
C GLN A 17 0.90 0.41 13.89
N LYS A 18 1.00 1.11 12.76
CA LYS A 18 0.43 2.45 12.56
C LYS A 18 -0.37 2.51 11.26
N SER A 19 -1.43 3.31 11.25
CA SER A 19 -2.13 3.66 10.01
C SER A 19 -1.20 4.48 9.11
N ARG A 20 -1.31 4.26 7.79
CA ARG A 20 -0.51 4.98 6.79
C ARG A 20 -1.32 6.13 6.20
N PRO A 21 -0.82 7.38 6.21
CA PRO A 21 -1.52 8.49 5.58
C PRO A 21 -1.56 8.32 4.06
N ALA A 22 -2.64 8.77 3.42
CA ALA A 22 -2.86 8.56 2.00
C ALA A 22 -3.73 9.64 1.35
N ASP A 23 -3.53 9.81 0.04
CA ASP A 23 -4.43 10.52 -0.87
C ASP A 23 -5.37 9.55 -1.58
N VAL A 24 -6.66 9.89 -1.62
CA VAL A 24 -7.69 9.17 -2.34
C VAL A 24 -8.06 9.96 -3.59
N HIS A 25 -7.69 9.43 -4.74
CA HIS A 25 -7.98 10.00 -6.05
C HIS A 25 -9.25 9.39 -6.63
N ILE A 26 -10.34 10.16 -6.63
CA ILE A 26 -11.59 9.76 -7.31
C ILE A 26 -11.35 9.76 -8.81
N GLN A 27 -11.65 8.63 -9.45
CA GLN A 27 -11.56 8.44 -10.89
C GLN A 27 -12.79 9.03 -11.58
N THR A 28 -12.61 9.66 -12.75
CA THR A 28 -13.70 10.35 -13.48
C THR A 28 -14.65 9.40 -14.20
N ASP A 29 -14.24 8.15 -14.38
CA ASP A 29 -15.01 7.09 -15.05
C ASP A 29 -15.89 6.28 -14.07
N GLY A 30 -15.96 6.70 -12.80
CA GLY A 30 -16.72 6.00 -11.77
C GLY A 30 -16.08 4.70 -11.27
N THR A 31 -14.84 4.39 -11.68
CA THR A 31 -14.13 3.22 -11.19
C THR A 31 -13.66 3.41 -9.74
N ARG A 32 -13.18 2.31 -9.14
CA ARG A 32 -12.68 2.29 -7.75
C ARG A 32 -11.67 3.43 -7.54
N PRO A 33 -11.81 4.23 -6.47
CA PRO A 33 -10.83 5.26 -6.14
C PRO A 33 -9.42 4.68 -5.99
N ARG A 34 -8.42 5.42 -6.48
CA ARG A 34 -7.02 5.04 -6.31
C ARG A 34 -6.48 5.64 -5.02
N VAL A 35 -5.93 4.79 -4.16
CA VAL A 35 -5.28 5.20 -2.90
C VAL A 35 -3.77 5.29 -3.12
N ARG A 36 -3.20 6.47 -2.85
CA ARG A 36 -1.75 6.72 -2.91
C ARG A 36 -1.23 7.03 -1.52
N LEU A 37 -0.39 6.17 -0.97
CA LEU A 37 0.22 6.35 0.34
C LEU A 37 1.20 7.52 0.30
N HIS A 38 1.24 8.31 1.35
CA HIS A 38 2.27 9.34 1.51
C HIS A 38 3.61 8.68 1.88
N ARG A 39 4.72 9.27 1.41
CA ARG A 39 6.04 8.95 1.96
C ARG A 39 6.17 9.70 3.28
N THR A 40 6.40 8.98 4.37
CA THR A 40 6.76 9.56 5.67
C THR A 40 8.28 9.62 5.78
N ASP A 41 8.79 10.50 6.63
CA ASP A 41 10.23 10.68 6.84
C ASP A 41 10.95 9.38 7.28
N ASP A 42 10.21 8.46 7.91
CA ASP A 42 10.63 7.07 8.09
C ASP A 42 10.49 6.31 6.75
N GLU A 43 11.50 6.39 5.88
CA GLU A 43 11.56 5.76 4.54
C GLU A 43 11.56 4.20 4.54
N SER A 44 11.19 3.54 5.64
CA SER A 44 11.32 2.08 5.81
C SER A 44 10.03 1.28 5.63
N ASP A 45 8.89 1.91 5.32
CA ASP A 45 7.63 1.18 5.12
C ASP A 45 7.59 0.49 3.75
N ALA A 46 7.82 -0.83 3.75
CA ALA A 46 7.88 -1.64 2.54
C ALA A 46 6.65 -1.53 1.63
N LEU A 47 5.43 -1.31 2.19
CA LEU A 47 4.24 -1.13 1.34
C LEU A 47 4.27 0.21 0.60
N VAL A 48 4.77 1.25 1.27
CA VAL A 48 4.91 2.58 0.67
C VAL A 48 5.96 2.54 -0.43
N ILE A 49 7.10 1.91 -0.17
CA ILE A 49 8.18 1.71 -1.14
C ILE A 49 7.66 0.96 -2.37
N ASP A 50 7.10 -0.23 -2.16
CA ASP A 50 6.61 -1.09 -3.26
C ASP A 50 5.51 -0.39 -4.08
N GLN A 51 4.66 0.44 -3.46
CA GLN A 51 3.63 1.20 -4.19
C GLN A 51 4.21 2.36 -5.00
N HIS A 52 5.20 3.09 -4.49
CA HIS A 52 5.78 4.25 -5.18
C HIS A 52 6.77 3.86 -6.27
N GLU A 53 7.58 2.85 -6.02
CA GLU A 53 8.67 2.43 -6.92
C GLU A 53 8.23 1.36 -7.90
N GLY A 54 7.10 0.72 -7.62
CA GLY A 54 6.61 -0.44 -8.34
C GLY A 54 7.21 -1.71 -7.77
N ILE A 55 6.36 -2.72 -7.62
CA ILE A 55 6.76 -4.03 -7.13
C ILE A 55 7.35 -4.87 -8.27
N SER A 56 8.49 -5.53 -8.04
CA SER A 56 9.04 -6.50 -8.99
C SER A 56 8.23 -7.80 -8.98
N VAL A 57 8.26 -8.56 -10.08
CA VAL A 57 7.56 -9.86 -10.18
C VAL A 57 8.03 -10.83 -9.09
N ALA A 58 9.35 -10.88 -8.83
CA ALA A 58 9.92 -11.74 -7.78
C ALA A 58 9.43 -11.34 -6.38
N ARG A 59 9.35 -10.03 -6.10
CA ARG A 59 8.82 -9.52 -4.82
C ARG A 59 7.33 -9.83 -4.68
N ALA A 60 6.55 -9.65 -5.74
CA ALA A 60 5.13 -9.98 -5.74
C ALA A 60 4.89 -11.48 -5.49
N GLN A 61 5.68 -12.35 -6.11
CA GLN A 61 5.63 -13.80 -5.87
C GLN A 61 5.94 -14.14 -4.41
N GLN A 62 7.02 -13.59 -3.84
CA GLN A 62 7.38 -13.80 -2.43
C GLN A 62 6.22 -13.46 -1.48
N LEU A 63 5.59 -12.30 -1.67
CA LEU A 63 4.48 -11.87 -0.81
C LEU A 63 3.22 -12.73 -1.01
N ALA A 64 2.97 -13.21 -2.24
CA ALA A 64 1.87 -14.12 -2.52
C ALA A 64 2.08 -15.47 -1.82
N GLU A 65 3.29 -16.02 -1.87
CA GLU A 65 3.65 -17.26 -1.17
C GLU A 65 3.48 -17.12 0.35
N GLN A 66 3.97 -16.02 0.93
CA GLN A 66 3.77 -15.71 2.36
C GLN A 66 2.29 -15.57 2.74
N SER A 67 1.47 -15.00 1.86
CA SER A 67 0.03 -14.84 2.11
C SER A 67 -0.73 -16.16 2.03
N MET A 68 -0.32 -17.08 1.14
CA MET A 68 -1.03 -18.33 0.85
C MET A 68 -0.63 -19.49 1.76
N HIS A 69 0.64 -19.54 2.18
CA HIS A 69 1.18 -20.66 2.96
C HIS A 69 1.40 -20.33 4.45
N GLY A 70 1.09 -19.09 4.86
CA GLY A 70 1.36 -18.59 6.20
C GLY A 70 2.75 -17.96 6.33
N ILE A 71 2.91 -17.16 7.38
CA ILE A 71 4.15 -16.48 7.75
C ILE A 71 5.00 -17.41 8.63
#